data_AF-A0A9E2R8A3-F1
#
_entry.id   AF-A0A9E2R8A3-F1
#
_cell.length_a   1.000
_cell.length_b   1.000
_cell.length_c   1.000
_cell.angle_alpha   90.00
_cell.angle_beta   90.00
_cell.angle_gamma   90.00
#
_symmetry.space_group_name_H-M   'P 1'
#
loop_
_entity.id
_entity.type
_entity.pdbx_description
1 polymer ?
#
loop_
_entity_poly.entity_id
_entity_poly.type
_entity_poly.pdbx_seq_one_letter_code
_entity_poly.pdbx_strand_id
1 'polypeptide(L)'
;MVTEPDEPQPGPEAEEGGPVKSFLEHLEDLRWTLIKSCAAIGVGVLVCLLAGHDVMAVLKWPLIRSGHLLRRTQQSVTLLFGTNVVGTLTPGTNRVGSLDLGSAPTRILRLVPVPMGTNQVLGIVAETNRAVDPDEAPARLLNLGPAGGFFVAFQIALYGGIVLAAPFVIYFVAQFVLPALKFREKKYILRGFGVGMGLFMTGVCFCYFVLMPVALR
;
A
#
# COMPACT_ATOMS: atom_id res chain seq x y z
N MET A 1 83.52 10.16 11.41
CA MET A 1 82.10 10.25 11.79
C MET A 1 81.36 9.23 10.95
N VAL A 2 81.00 8.10 11.56
CA VAL A 2 80.22 7.04 10.90
C VAL A 2 78.78 7.53 10.87
N THR A 3 78.24 7.77 9.69
CA THR A 3 76.82 8.07 9.48
C THR A 3 76.03 6.78 9.67
N GLU A 4 75.20 6.73 10.71
CA GLU A 4 74.18 5.70 10.91
C GLU A 4 73.27 5.60 9.67
N PRO A 5 72.89 4.39 9.22
CA PRO A 5 71.89 4.26 8.18
C PRO A 5 70.52 4.63 8.77
N ASP A 6 69.92 5.66 8.20
CA ASP A 6 68.58 6.16 8.47
C ASP A 6 67.57 5.00 8.34
N GLU A 7 66.95 4.58 9.46
CA GLU A 7 65.85 3.61 9.44
C GLU A 7 64.69 4.19 8.61
N PRO A 8 64.10 3.44 7.66
CA PRO A 8 62.96 3.92 6.91
C PRO A 8 61.78 4.14 7.86
N GLN A 9 61.42 5.40 8.07
CA GLN A 9 60.19 5.78 8.76
C GLN A 9 58.98 5.08 8.09
N PRO A 10 58.07 4.44 8.84
CA PRO A 10 56.92 3.80 8.25
C PRO A 10 56.03 4.89 7.62
N GLY A 11 55.91 4.87 6.30
CA GLY A 11 55.03 5.77 5.57
C GLY A 11 53.57 5.57 5.99
N PRO A 12 52.69 6.55 5.70
CA PRO A 12 51.26 6.52 6.03
C PRO A 12 50.44 5.42 5.31
N GLU A 13 51.11 4.46 4.66
CA GLU A 13 50.53 3.36 3.90
C GLU A 13 50.02 2.22 4.79
N ALA A 14 50.32 2.23 6.09
CA ALA A 14 49.83 1.23 7.05
C ALA A 14 48.34 1.39 7.45
N GLU A 15 47.63 2.40 6.94
CA GLU A 15 46.18 2.63 7.19
C GLU A 15 45.28 2.03 6.09
N GLU A 16 45.80 1.05 5.33
CA GLU A 16 45.17 0.51 4.14
C GLU A 16 44.37 -0.77 4.41
N GLY A 17 43.11 -0.59 4.82
CA GLY A 17 42.07 -1.62 4.78
C GLY A 17 42.23 -2.76 5.79
N GLY A 18 41.13 -3.44 6.12
CA GLY A 18 41.20 -4.67 6.92
C GLY A 18 42.05 -5.74 6.22
N PRO A 19 42.49 -6.80 6.92
CA PRO A 19 43.27 -7.89 6.34
C PRO A 19 42.64 -8.35 5.02
N VAL A 20 43.44 -8.48 3.95
CA VAL A 20 42.95 -8.94 2.65
C VAL A 20 42.44 -10.36 2.83
N LYS A 21 41.13 -10.49 3.05
CA LYS A 21 40.44 -11.77 3.24
C LYS A 21 40.58 -12.58 1.95
N SER A 22 40.70 -13.90 2.10
CA SER A 22 40.69 -14.80 0.95
C SER A 22 39.32 -14.74 0.27
N PHE A 23 39.25 -14.93 -1.06
CA PHE A 23 37.98 -14.95 -1.81
C PHE A 23 36.97 -15.92 -1.21
N LEU A 24 37.43 -17.05 -0.66
CA LEU A 24 36.55 -18.02 -0.02
C LEU A 24 35.94 -17.51 1.29
N GLU A 25 36.69 -16.73 2.08
CA GLU A 25 36.17 -16.06 3.27
C GLU A 25 35.16 -14.98 2.88
N HIS A 26 35.38 -14.28 1.76
CA HIS A 26 34.40 -13.33 1.24
C HIS A 26 33.10 -14.02 0.77
N LEU A 27 33.19 -15.20 0.14
CA LEU A 27 32.01 -16.00 -0.21
C LEU A 27 31.30 -16.57 1.03
N GLU A 28 32.03 -16.92 2.08
CA GLU A 28 31.44 -17.34 3.35
C GLU A 28 30.70 -16.18 4.04
N ASP A 29 31.30 -14.99 4.04
CA ASP A 29 30.66 -13.76 4.52
C ASP A 29 29.38 -13.46 3.73
N LEU A 30 29.37 -13.67 2.41
CA LEU A 30 28.19 -13.50 1.55
C LEU A 30 27.07 -14.48 1.93
N ARG A 31 27.38 -15.77 2.12
CA ARG A 31 26.37 -16.76 2.51
C ARG A 31 25.75 -16.42 3.86
N TRP A 32 26.57 -16.04 4.84
CA TRP A 32 26.09 -15.66 6.16
C TRP A 32 25.26 -14.38 6.14
N THR A 33 25.61 -13.40 5.32
CA THR A 33 24.81 -12.19 5.18
C THR A 33 23.51 -12.44 4.45
N LEU A 34 23.49 -13.32 3.45
CA LEU A 34 22.27 -13.75 2.78
C LEU A 34 21.33 -14.49 3.73
N ILE A 35 21.84 -15.40 4.57
CA ILE A 35 21.02 -16.11 5.57
C ILE A 35 20.41 -15.12 6.57
N LYS A 36 21.19 -14.15 7.07
CA LYS A 36 20.69 -13.14 8.01
C LYS A 36 19.66 -12.20 7.38
N SER A 37 19.85 -11.77 6.13
CA SER A 37 18.88 -10.92 5.43
C SER A 37 17.60 -11.67 5.11
N CYS A 38 17.68 -12.93 4.66
CA CYS A 38 16.51 -13.79 4.48
C CYS A 38 15.77 -14.02 5.79
N ALA A 39 16.47 -14.26 6.90
CA ALA A 39 15.86 -14.41 8.21
C ALA A 39 15.15 -13.12 8.66
N ALA A 40 15.76 -11.95 8.48
CA ALA A 40 15.12 -10.67 8.81
C ALA A 40 13.90 -10.37 7.94
N ILE A 41 13.92 -10.72 6.65
CA ILE A 41 12.73 -10.65 5.79
C ILE A 41 11.65 -11.60 6.30
N GLY A 42 11.99 -12.84 6.64
CA GLY A 42 11.05 -13.81 7.20
C GLY A 42 10.40 -13.32 8.50
N VAL A 43 11.18 -12.75 9.41
CA VAL A 43 10.68 -12.11 10.64
C VAL A 43 9.81 -10.90 10.32
N GLY A 44 10.22 -10.05 9.37
CA GLY A 44 9.44 -8.89 8.93
C GLY A 44 8.07 -9.28 8.35
N VAL A 45 8.04 -10.32 7.51
CA VAL A 45 6.80 -10.90 6.96
C VAL A 45 5.95 -11.51 8.07
N LEU A 46 6.53 -12.26 9.01
CA LEU A 46 5.79 -12.83 10.13
C LEU A 46 5.16 -11.74 11.01
N VAL A 47 5.91 -10.69 11.34
CA VAL A 47 5.41 -9.54 12.10
C VAL A 47 4.30 -8.83 11.32
N CYS A 48 4.48 -8.63 10.01
CA CYS A 48 3.45 -8.02 9.16
C CYS A 48 2.18 -8.87 9.08
N LEU A 49 2.32 -10.20 9.07
CA LEU A 49 1.20 -11.14 9.04
C LEU A 49 0.43 -11.14 10.38
N LEU A 50 1.14 -11.11 11.51
CA LEU A 50 0.52 -10.97 12.84
C LEU A 50 -0.20 -9.62 13.00
N ALA A 51 0.38 -8.54 12.48
CA ALA A 51 -0.22 -7.21 12.43
C ALA A 51 -1.24 -7.03 11.28
N GLY A 52 -1.62 -8.11 10.58
CA GLY A 52 -2.42 -8.04 9.36
C GLY A 52 -3.77 -7.32 9.51
N HIS A 53 -4.39 -7.39 10.70
CA HIS A 53 -5.61 -6.65 11.01
C HIS A 53 -5.40 -5.12 10.92
N ASP A 54 -4.27 -4.63 11.43
CA ASP A 54 -3.95 -3.20 11.44
C ASP A 54 -3.44 -2.73 10.08
N VAL A 55 -2.68 -3.56 9.36
CA VAL A 55 -2.19 -3.23 8.00
C VAL A 55 -3.37 -3.06 7.04
N MET A 56 -4.37 -3.94 7.12
CA MET A 56 -5.60 -3.82 6.34
C MET A 56 -6.38 -2.55 6.68
N ALA A 57 -6.39 -2.14 7.96
CA ALA A 57 -7.00 -0.88 8.38
C ALA A 57 -6.24 0.32 7.79
N VAL A 58 -4.91 0.32 7.86
CA VAL A 58 -4.05 1.39 7.31
C VAL A 58 -4.22 1.53 5.80
N LEU A 59 -4.33 0.42 5.05
CA LEU A 59 -4.49 0.45 3.59
C LEU A 59 -5.90 0.90 3.16
N LYS A 60 -6.94 0.52 3.91
CA LYS A 60 -8.34 0.95 3.65
C LYS A 60 -8.60 2.38 4.10
N TRP A 61 -7.85 2.89 5.07
CA TRP A 61 -8.12 4.18 5.71
C TRP A 61 -8.15 5.36 4.73
N PRO A 62 -7.22 5.50 3.76
CA PRO A 62 -7.30 6.58 2.77
C PRO A 62 -8.43 6.37 1.75
N LEU A 63 -8.79 5.11 1.45
CA LEU A 63 -9.91 4.78 0.56
C LEU A 63 -11.27 5.16 1.18
N ILE A 64 -11.43 4.98 2.50
CA ILE A 64 -12.61 5.41 3.25
C ILE A 64 -12.65 6.94 3.34
N ARG A 65 -11.50 7.58 3.57
CA ARG A 65 -11.38 9.04 3.63
C ARG A 65 -11.70 9.72 2.29
N SER A 66 -11.39 9.07 1.16
CA SER A 66 -11.70 9.57 -0.19
C SER A 66 -13.11 9.23 -0.69
N GLY A 67 -14.00 8.70 0.17
CA GLY A 67 -15.42 8.42 -0.16
C GLY A 67 -16.23 9.64 -0.64
N HIS A 68 -15.70 10.86 -0.48
CA HIS A 68 -16.31 12.08 -1.04
C HIS A 68 -15.94 12.36 -2.52
N LEU A 69 -14.89 11.74 -3.08
CA LEU A 69 -14.44 12.01 -4.46
C LEU A 69 -15.21 11.21 -5.51
N LEU A 70 -15.68 10.00 -5.17
CA LEU A 70 -16.61 9.22 -5.99
C LEU A 70 -18.06 9.75 -5.91
N ARG A 71 -18.33 10.70 -5.00
CA ARG A 71 -19.66 11.20 -4.68
C ARG A 71 -20.21 12.21 -5.71
N ARG A 72 -19.42 12.60 -6.72
CA ARG A 72 -19.81 13.69 -7.65
C ARG A 72 -20.41 13.26 -8.98
N THR A 73 -20.39 11.96 -9.37
CA THR A 73 -20.67 11.63 -10.78
C THR A 73 -21.58 10.44 -11.08
N GLN A 74 -22.11 9.71 -10.10
CA GLN A 74 -23.04 8.61 -10.40
C GLN A 74 -24.22 8.64 -9.43
N GLN A 75 -25.22 9.47 -9.75
CA GLN A 75 -26.57 9.22 -9.25
C GLN A 75 -27.07 7.94 -9.95
N SER A 76 -27.04 6.81 -9.26
CA SER A 76 -27.54 5.55 -9.81
C SER A 76 -28.99 5.35 -9.38
N VAL A 77 -29.89 5.27 -10.36
CA VAL A 77 -31.31 5.00 -10.18
C VAL A 77 -31.59 3.57 -10.56
N THR A 78 -31.90 2.73 -9.58
CA THR A 78 -32.25 1.33 -9.81
C THR A 78 -33.75 1.21 -10.07
N LEU A 79 -34.11 0.73 -11.26
CA LEU A 79 -35.47 0.39 -11.65
C LEU A 79 -35.84 -0.97 -11.07
N LEU A 80 -36.82 -1.01 -10.18
CA LEU A 80 -37.40 -2.24 -9.67
C LEU A 80 -38.75 -2.49 -10.30
N PHE A 81 -39.00 -3.70 -10.80
CA PHE A 81 -40.32 -4.17 -11.16
C PHE A 81 -40.75 -5.24 -10.15
N GLY A 82 -41.72 -4.89 -9.29
CA GLY A 82 -42.10 -5.73 -8.15
C GLY A 82 -40.98 -5.87 -7.12
N THR A 83 -40.22 -6.96 -7.21
CA THR A 83 -39.02 -7.31 -6.41
C THR A 83 -37.75 -7.49 -7.24
N ASN A 84 -37.85 -7.42 -8.58
CA ASN A 84 -36.72 -7.68 -9.48
C ASN A 84 -36.06 -6.38 -9.94
N VAL A 85 -34.73 -6.37 -9.97
CA VAL A 85 -33.94 -5.27 -10.51
C VAL A 85 -33.94 -5.37 -12.03
N VAL A 86 -34.65 -4.47 -12.69
CA VAL A 86 -34.78 -4.43 -14.16
C VAL A 86 -33.60 -3.70 -14.81
N GLY A 87 -32.97 -2.78 -14.08
CA GLY A 87 -31.75 -2.12 -14.55
C GLY A 87 -31.39 -0.93 -13.67
N THR A 88 -30.12 -0.55 -13.69
CA THR A 88 -29.64 0.65 -13.01
C THR A 88 -29.30 1.69 -14.07
N LEU A 89 -30.05 2.78 -14.09
CA LEU A 89 -29.84 3.91 -14.99
C LEU A 89 -29.08 5.00 -14.23
N THR A 90 -28.11 5.61 -14.90
CA THR A 90 -27.47 6.83 -14.38
C THR A 90 -28.06 8.03 -15.10
N PRO A 91 -29.15 8.65 -14.59
CA PRO A 91 -29.71 9.83 -15.23
C PRO A 91 -28.73 11.01 -15.15
N GLY A 92 -28.51 11.69 -16.28
CA GLY A 92 -27.67 12.89 -16.34
C GLY A 92 -28.36 14.18 -15.85
N THR A 93 -29.59 14.07 -15.33
CA THR A 93 -30.37 15.18 -14.79
C THR A 93 -31.20 14.71 -13.57
N ASN A 94 -31.59 15.63 -12.70
CA ASN A 94 -32.44 15.34 -11.54
C ASN A 94 -33.91 15.04 -11.91
N ARG A 95 -34.20 14.73 -13.18
CA ARG A 95 -35.56 14.45 -13.67
C ARG A 95 -35.55 13.21 -14.54
N VAL A 96 -36.48 12.28 -14.29
CA VAL A 96 -36.72 11.11 -15.14
C VAL A 96 -38.19 11.17 -15.56
N GLY A 97 -38.45 11.65 -16.78
CA GLY A 97 -39.81 11.94 -17.25
C GLY A 97 -40.45 13.10 -16.47
N SER A 98 -41.64 12.88 -15.91
CA SER A 98 -42.36 13.87 -15.08
C SER A 98 -41.97 13.85 -13.60
N LEU A 99 -41.15 12.90 -13.16
CA LEU A 99 -40.71 12.78 -11.77
C LEU A 99 -39.49 13.67 -11.51
N ASP A 100 -39.62 14.54 -10.51
CA ASP A 100 -38.52 15.31 -9.93
C ASP A 100 -37.80 14.43 -8.90
N LEU A 101 -36.58 13.99 -9.22
CA LEU A 101 -35.80 13.10 -8.35
C LEU A 101 -35.13 13.86 -7.20
N GLY A 102 -35.26 15.20 -7.15
CA GLY A 102 -34.62 16.04 -6.14
C GLY A 102 -33.10 15.95 -6.19
N SER A 103 -32.41 16.42 -5.15
CA SER A 103 -30.94 16.46 -5.08
C SER A 103 -30.31 15.24 -4.37
N ALA A 104 -31.07 14.17 -4.13
CA ALA A 104 -30.59 13.01 -3.38
C ALA A 104 -29.80 12.05 -4.31
N PRO A 105 -28.71 11.42 -3.83
CA PRO A 105 -27.78 10.69 -4.70
C PRO A 105 -28.26 9.31 -5.17
N THR A 106 -29.14 8.63 -4.42
CA THR A 106 -29.63 7.28 -4.78
C THR A 106 -31.14 7.21 -4.53
N ARG A 107 -31.94 6.98 -5.58
CA ARG A 107 -33.39 6.77 -5.48
C ARG A 107 -33.78 5.49 -6.22
N ILE A 108 -34.55 4.66 -5.54
CA ILE A 108 -35.14 3.45 -6.13
C ILE A 108 -36.46 3.87 -6.77
N LEU A 109 -36.60 3.66 -8.08
CA LEU A 109 -37.85 3.85 -8.80
C LEU A 109 -38.56 2.50 -8.87
N ARG A 110 -39.65 2.36 -8.12
CA ARG A 110 -40.45 1.15 -8.13
C ARG A 110 -41.58 1.31 -9.12
N LEU A 111 -41.63 0.40 -10.08
CA LEU A 111 -42.76 0.24 -10.99
C LEU A 111 -43.83 -0.55 -10.24
N VAL A 112 -44.91 0.14 -9.86
CA VAL A 112 -46.08 -0.45 -9.21
C VAL A 112 -47.22 -0.43 -10.22
N PRO A 113 -47.93 -1.55 -10.46
CA PRO A 113 -49.15 -1.51 -11.26
C PRO A 113 -50.21 -0.69 -10.53
N VAL A 114 -50.58 0.45 -11.11
CA VAL A 114 -51.63 1.34 -10.62
C VAL A 114 -52.89 1.06 -11.45
N PRO A 115 -54.00 0.64 -10.82
CA PRO A 115 -55.26 0.44 -11.53
C PRO A 115 -55.84 1.78 -11.99
N MET A 116 -56.13 1.91 -13.27
CA MET A 116 -56.83 3.05 -13.88
C MET A 116 -58.12 2.54 -14.53
N GLY A 117 -59.20 2.51 -13.76
CA GLY A 117 -60.46 1.88 -14.18
C GLY A 117 -60.31 0.36 -14.28
N THR A 118 -60.54 -0.22 -15.47
CA THR A 118 -60.41 -1.66 -15.75
C THR A 118 -58.98 -2.06 -16.19
N ASN A 119 -58.11 -1.10 -16.51
CA ASN A 119 -56.76 -1.38 -17.00
C ASN A 119 -55.72 -1.18 -15.90
N GLN A 120 -54.69 -2.02 -15.89
CA GLN A 120 -53.52 -1.85 -15.02
C GLN A 120 -52.42 -1.13 -15.81
N VAL A 121 -52.00 0.03 -15.31
CA VAL A 121 -50.92 0.81 -15.92
C VAL A 121 -49.74 0.80 -14.96
N LEU A 122 -48.51 0.66 -15.46
CA LEU A 122 -47.34 0.76 -14.60
C LEU A 122 -47.17 2.23 -14.15
N GLY A 123 -47.38 2.49 -12.87
CA GLY A 123 -47.00 3.74 -12.23
C GLY A 123 -45.55 3.66 -11.75
N ILE A 124 -44.78 4.72 -11.95
CA ILE A 124 -43.44 4.85 -11.37
C ILE A 124 -43.58 5.60 -10.05
N VAL A 125 -43.29 4.94 -8.94
CA VAL A 125 -43.26 5.55 -7.61
C VAL A 125 -41.81 5.68 -7.18
N ALA A 126 -41.35 6.91 -6.96
CA ALA A 126 -40.06 7.16 -6.33
C ALA A 126 -40.22 6.97 -4.81
N GLU A 127 -39.65 5.91 -4.25
CA GLU A 127 -39.66 5.73 -2.80
C GLU A 127 -38.67 6.72 -2.17
N THR A 128 -39.19 7.83 -1.66
CA THR A 128 -38.39 8.90 -1.03
C THR A 128 -37.96 8.61 0.41
N ASN A 129 -38.51 7.56 1.03
CA ASN A 129 -38.29 7.23 2.45
C ASN A 129 -37.35 6.03 2.69
N ARG A 130 -37.01 5.26 1.65
CA ARG A 130 -35.92 4.27 1.77
C ARG A 130 -34.62 4.99 1.48
N ALA A 131 -34.08 5.66 2.49
CA ALA A 131 -32.67 5.98 2.50
C ALA A 131 -31.93 4.64 2.40
N VAL A 132 -31.47 4.29 1.21
CA VAL A 132 -30.35 3.36 1.10
C VAL A 132 -29.25 4.06 1.85
N ASP A 133 -28.80 3.47 2.96
CA ASP A 133 -27.74 4.03 3.79
C ASP A 133 -26.59 4.44 2.85
N PRO A 134 -26.20 5.73 2.81
CA PRO A 134 -25.09 6.19 1.97
C PRO A 134 -23.73 5.59 2.38
N ASP A 135 -23.71 4.72 3.38
CA ASP A 135 -22.57 3.89 3.80
C ASP A 135 -22.38 2.62 2.94
N GLU A 136 -23.29 2.30 2.01
CA GLU A 136 -22.94 1.41 0.89
C GLU A 136 -22.09 2.20 -0.12
N ALA A 137 -20.83 2.43 0.26
CA ALA A 137 -19.82 3.05 -0.58
C ALA A 137 -19.82 2.43 -1.99
N PRO A 138 -19.71 3.23 -3.07
CA PRO A 138 -19.63 2.73 -4.46
C PRO A 138 -18.38 1.85 -4.72
N ALA A 139 -17.46 1.77 -3.76
CA ALA A 139 -16.32 0.87 -3.76
C ALA A 139 -16.52 -0.28 -2.76
N ARG A 140 -17.62 -1.03 -2.90
CA ARG A 140 -17.76 -2.31 -2.18
C ARG A 140 -16.68 -3.25 -2.72
N LEU A 141 -15.67 -3.54 -1.91
CA LEU A 141 -14.62 -4.50 -2.21
C LEU A 141 -15.25 -5.88 -2.42
N LEU A 142 -15.63 -6.19 -3.66
CA LEU A 142 -16.11 -7.50 -4.05
C LEU A 142 -14.90 -8.43 -4.19
N ASN A 143 -14.86 -9.45 -3.33
CA ASN A 143 -13.88 -10.52 -3.46
C ASN A 143 -14.33 -11.45 -4.60
N LEU A 144 -13.77 -11.25 -5.80
CA LEU A 144 -14.15 -11.93 -7.05
C LEU A 144 -13.80 -13.43 -7.09
N GLY A 145 -13.29 -14.01 -6.00
CA GLY A 145 -13.06 -15.44 -5.89
C GLY A 145 -13.04 -15.92 -4.44
N PRO A 146 -13.29 -17.23 -4.19
CA PRO A 146 -13.31 -17.79 -2.84
C PRO A 146 -11.96 -17.61 -2.11
N ALA A 147 -10.86 -17.47 -2.85
CA ALA A 147 -9.51 -17.26 -2.32
C ALA A 147 -8.93 -15.84 -2.53
N GLY A 148 -9.66 -14.89 -3.14
CA GLY A 148 -9.08 -13.59 -3.52
C GLY A 148 -8.61 -12.75 -2.33
N GLY A 149 -9.43 -12.69 -1.27
CA GLY A 149 -9.08 -12.00 -0.01
C GLY A 149 -7.85 -12.59 0.68
N PHE A 150 -7.65 -13.91 0.59
CA PHE A 150 -6.46 -14.58 1.11
C PHE A 150 -5.20 -14.20 0.31
N PHE A 151 -5.27 -14.26 -1.03
CA PHE A 151 -4.13 -13.88 -1.89
C PHE A 151 -3.72 -12.42 -1.72
N VAL A 152 -4.69 -11.51 -1.60
CA VAL A 152 -4.43 -10.08 -1.35
C VAL A 152 -3.78 -9.90 0.02
N ALA A 153 -4.29 -10.55 1.07
CA ALA A 153 -3.70 -10.48 2.40
C ALA A 153 -2.26 -11.03 2.41
N PHE A 154 -1.99 -12.14 1.72
CA PHE A 154 -0.65 -12.71 1.58
C PHE A 154 0.31 -11.76 0.85
N GLN A 155 -0.11 -11.16 -0.26
CA GLN A 155 0.70 -10.18 -0.99
C GLN A 155 1.04 -8.96 -0.13
N ILE A 156 0.05 -8.43 0.59
CA ILE A 156 0.25 -7.30 1.50
C ILE A 156 1.25 -7.67 2.61
N ALA A 157 1.12 -8.85 3.20
CA ALA A 157 2.06 -9.32 4.23
C ALA A 157 3.49 -9.49 3.69
N LEU A 158 3.62 -9.96 2.44
CA LEU A 158 4.92 -10.17 1.80
C LEU A 158 5.60 -8.82 1.48
N TYR A 159 4.91 -7.93 0.76
CA TYR A 159 5.47 -6.62 0.42
C TYR A 159 5.65 -5.73 1.65
N GLY A 160 4.69 -5.70 2.56
CA GLY A 160 4.78 -4.96 3.82
C GLY A 160 5.90 -5.48 4.72
N GLY A 161 6.08 -6.80 4.78
CA GLY A 161 7.17 -7.44 5.51
C GLY A 161 8.55 -7.09 4.96
N ILE A 162 8.72 -7.06 3.63
CA ILE A 162 9.97 -6.60 3.00
C ILE A 162 10.24 -5.13 3.33
N VAL A 163 9.22 -4.27 3.28
CA VAL A 163 9.35 -2.85 3.64
C VAL A 163 9.77 -2.68 5.10
N LEU A 164 9.19 -3.45 6.03
CA LEU A 164 9.59 -3.45 7.44
C LEU A 164 11.02 -3.99 7.65
N ALA A 165 11.42 -5.00 6.87
CA ALA A 165 12.76 -5.60 6.95
C ALA A 165 13.84 -4.77 6.25
N ALA A 166 13.49 -3.88 5.31
CA ALA A 166 14.41 -3.07 4.52
C ALA A 166 15.53 -2.37 5.32
N PRO A 167 15.26 -1.67 6.45
CA PRO A 167 16.34 -1.07 7.26
C PRO A 167 17.35 -2.09 7.78
N PHE A 168 16.90 -3.29 8.15
CA PHE A 168 17.78 -4.37 8.61
C PHE A 168 18.54 -5.02 7.45
N VAL A 169 17.89 -5.20 6.30
CA VAL A 169 18.54 -5.73 5.09
C VAL A 169 19.67 -4.81 4.64
N ILE A 170 19.42 -3.50 4.60
CA ILE A 170 20.44 -2.49 4.26
C ILE A 170 21.60 -2.55 5.28
N TYR A 171 21.32 -2.76 6.56
CA TYR A 171 22.35 -2.93 7.58
C TYR A 171 23.23 -4.17 7.33
N PHE A 172 22.64 -5.32 7.02
CA PHE A 172 23.42 -6.54 6.73
C PHE A 172 24.22 -6.45 5.44
N VAL A 173 23.65 -5.84 4.39
CA VAL A 173 24.38 -5.57 3.15
C VAL A 173 25.53 -4.61 3.41
N ALA A 174 25.31 -3.56 4.20
CA ALA A 174 26.40 -2.65 4.60
C ALA A 174 27.48 -3.39 5.39
N GLN A 175 27.13 -4.31 6.29
CA GLN A 175 28.08 -5.14 7.02
C GLN A 175 28.92 -6.04 6.11
N PHE A 176 28.36 -6.53 4.99
CA PHE A 176 29.10 -7.28 3.99
C PHE A 176 30.13 -6.42 3.25
N VAL A 177 29.78 -5.15 2.95
CA VAL A 177 30.64 -4.22 2.22
C VAL A 177 31.72 -3.59 3.12
N LEU A 178 31.41 -3.33 4.39
CA LEU A 178 32.31 -2.72 5.38
C LEU A 178 33.72 -3.36 5.50
N PRO A 179 33.90 -4.69 5.51
CA PRO A 179 35.24 -5.28 5.61
C PRO A 179 36.14 -4.95 4.42
N ALA A 180 35.58 -4.57 3.27
CA ALA A 180 36.32 -4.19 2.07
C ALA A 180 36.73 -2.71 2.02
N LEU A 181 36.38 -1.90 3.05
CA LEU A 181 36.60 -0.44 3.06
C LEU A 181 37.65 0.00 4.08
N LYS A 182 38.31 1.14 3.82
CA LYS A 182 39.33 1.71 4.73
C LYS A 182 38.72 2.07 6.09
N PHE A 183 39.47 1.90 7.18
CA PHE A 183 38.99 2.15 8.55
C PHE A 183 38.43 3.58 8.76
N ARG A 184 38.98 4.57 8.05
CA ARG A 184 38.50 5.96 8.03
C ARG A 184 37.13 6.14 7.37
N GLU A 185 36.77 5.28 6.43
CA GLU A 185 35.54 5.38 5.63
C GLU A 185 34.32 4.72 6.28
N LYS A 186 34.58 3.78 7.20
CA LYS A 186 33.54 3.11 8.02
C LYS A 186 32.62 4.11 8.73
N LYS A 187 33.16 5.25 9.18
CA LYS A 187 32.38 6.33 9.83
C LYS A 187 31.41 7.01 8.87
N TYR A 188 31.75 7.15 7.60
CA TYR A 188 30.86 7.73 6.59
C TYR A 188 29.75 6.76 6.20
N ILE A 189 30.04 5.47 6.07
CA ILE A 189 29.01 4.45 5.86
C ILE A 189 28.02 4.41 7.03
N LEU A 190 28.50 4.48 8.27
CA LEU A 190 27.60 4.46 9.43
C LEU A 190 26.71 5.72 9.49
N ARG A 191 27.22 6.90 9.12
CA ARG A 191 26.41 8.12 8.96
C ARG A 191 25.42 8.00 7.80
N GLY A 192 25.86 7.44 6.67
CA GLY A 192 25.05 7.16 5.50
C GLY A 192 23.89 6.21 5.81
N PHE A 193 24.10 5.21 6.66
CA PHE A 193 23.04 4.32 7.15
C PHE A 193 21.95 5.09 7.89
N GLY A 194 22.33 6.01 8.80
CA GLY A 194 21.37 6.86 9.51
C GLY A 194 20.56 7.74 8.57
N VAL A 195 21.21 8.37 7.59
CA VAL A 195 20.53 9.16 6.55
C VAL A 195 19.62 8.28 5.69
N GLY A 196 20.07 7.10 5.29
CA GLY A 196 19.31 6.15 4.49
C GLY A 196 18.05 5.65 5.21
N MET A 197 18.13 5.35 6.51
CA MET A 197 16.97 4.99 7.33
C MET A 197 15.95 6.13 7.38
N GLY A 198 16.41 7.37 7.56
CA GLY A 198 15.55 8.55 7.52
C GLY A 198 14.88 8.75 6.16
N LEU A 199 15.64 8.61 5.07
CA LEU A 199 15.12 8.76 3.71
C LEU A 199 14.11 7.65 3.36
N PHE A 200 14.34 6.42 3.82
CA PHE A 200 13.42 5.31 3.63
C PHE A 200 12.09 5.53 4.37
N MET A 201 12.14 5.93 5.65
CA MET A 201 10.93 6.28 6.41
C MET A 201 10.18 7.45 5.78
N THR A 202 10.91 8.48 5.34
CA THR A 202 10.32 9.61 4.61
C THR A 202 9.65 9.15 3.32
N GLY A 203 10.28 8.24 2.57
CA GLY A 203 9.70 7.64 1.37
C GLY A 203 8.44 6.85 1.63
N VAL A 204 8.41 6.02 2.68
CA VAL A 204 7.21 5.26 3.09
C VAL A 204 6.08 6.21 3.47
N CYS A 205 6.36 7.25 4.25
CA CYS A 205 5.38 8.28 4.59
C CYS A 205 4.89 9.03 3.34
N PHE A 206 5.79 9.40 2.42
CA PHE A 206 5.44 10.08 1.18
C PHE A 206 4.53 9.21 0.29
N CYS A 207 4.84 7.93 0.11
CA CYS A 207 4.01 7.00 -0.64
C CYS A 207 2.60 6.89 -0.04
N TYR A 208 2.50 6.84 1.29
CA TYR A 208 1.22 6.75 1.97
C TYR A 208 0.40 8.05 1.89
N PHE A 209 1.01 9.20 2.21
CA PHE A 209 0.28 10.46 2.33
C PHE A 209 0.14 11.23 1.03
N VAL A 210 1.03 11.06 0.05
CA VAL A 210 1.03 11.82 -1.20
C VAL A 210 0.65 10.94 -2.39
N LEU A 211 1.34 9.81 -2.60
CA LEU A 211 1.04 8.98 -3.76
C LEU A 211 -0.34 8.35 -3.69
N MET A 212 -0.76 7.86 -2.51
CA MET A 212 -2.08 7.24 -2.40
C MET A 212 -3.24 8.19 -2.78
N PRO A 213 -3.39 9.41 -2.22
CA PRO A 213 -4.47 10.30 -2.65
C PRO A 213 -4.34 10.78 -4.10
N VAL A 214 -3.13 10.82 -4.67
CA VAL A 214 -2.92 11.16 -6.08
C VAL A 214 -3.31 10.00 -7.00
N ALA A 215 -2.99 8.76 -6.64
CA ALA A 215 -3.37 7.56 -7.39
C ALA A 215 -4.88 7.29 -7.36
N LEU A 216 -5.57 7.79 -6.34
CA LEU A 216 -7.04 7.70 -6.19
C LEU A 216 -7.80 8.91 -6.77
N ARG A 217 -7.12 9.96 -7.23
CA ARG A 217 -7.75 11.04 -8.02
C ARG A 217 -7.95 10.57 -9.45
#